data_AF-A0A5K1H6J7-F1
#
_entry.id   AF-A0A5K1H6J7-F1
#
_cell.length_a   1.000
_cell.length_b   1.000
_cell.length_c   1.000
_cell.angle_alpha   90.00
_cell.angle_beta   90.00
_cell.angle_gamma   90.00
#
_symmetry.space_group_name_H-M   'P 1'
#
loop_
_entity.id
_entity.type
_entity.pdbx_description
1 polymer ?
#
loop_
_entity_poly.entity_id
_entity_poly.type
_entity_poly.pdbx_seq_one_letter_code
_entity_poly.pdbx_strand_id
1 'polypeptide(L)' 'LEEMAAPSSFSKSCFNPMCGASSSERWWKGWRLRSGDVAELCDRCDY' A
#
# COMPACT_ATOMS: atom_id res chain seq x y z
N LEU A 1 24.42 15.72 3.53
CA LEU A 1 23.55 14.74 2.88
C LEU A 1 22.16 15.32 3.00
N GLU A 2 21.67 15.96 1.95
CA GLU A 2 20.35 16.60 1.95
C GLU A 2 19.32 15.51 2.21
N GLU A 3 18.69 15.55 3.39
CA GLU A 3 17.53 14.76 3.74
C GLU A 3 16.41 15.18 2.79
N MET A 4 16.36 14.52 1.64
CA MET A 4 15.20 14.56 0.76
C MET A 4 14.05 14.04 1.61
N ALA A 5 13.21 14.94 2.11
CA ALA A 5 11.99 14.58 2.80
C ALA A 5 11.15 13.73 1.83
N ALA A 6 11.25 12.41 1.99
CA ALA A 6 10.37 11.47 1.33
C ALA A 6 8.94 11.91 1.68
N PRO A 7 8.00 11.91 0.71
CA PRO A 7 6.60 12.21 1.01
C PRO A 7 6.24 11.33 2.20
N SER A 8 5.76 11.95 3.30
CA SER A 8 5.43 11.31 4.58
C SER A 8 5.20 9.84 4.35
N SER A 9 6.15 9.01 4.80
CA SER A 9 6.11 7.57 4.61
C SER A 9 4.96 7.06 5.47
N PHE A 10 3.74 7.28 5.00
CA PHE A 10 2.57 6.57 5.43
C PHE A 10 2.94 5.14 5.09
N SER A 11 3.21 4.34 6.12
CA SER A 11 3.57 2.94 5.97
C SER A 11 2.46 2.27 5.19
N LYS A 12 2.63 2.19 3.86
CA LYS A 12 1.65 1.59 2.97
C LYS A 12 1.54 0.14 3.38
N SER A 13 0.34 -0.26 3.77
CA SER A 13 0.05 -1.62 4.17
C SER A 13 -0.87 -2.27 3.15
N CYS A 14 -0.67 -3.56 2.95
CA CYS A 14 -1.55 -4.36 2.11
C CYS A 14 -2.94 -4.38 2.75
N PHE A 15 -3.94 -3.94 1.98
CA PHE A 15 -5.34 -3.93 2.40
C PHE A 15 -5.95 -5.33 2.47
N ASN A 16 -5.22 -6.39 2.07
CA ASN A 16 -5.62 -7.76 2.37
C ASN A 16 -5.46 -8.00 3.88
N PRO A 17 -6.55 -8.22 4.64
CA PRO A 17 -6.51 -8.37 6.10
C PRO A 17 -5.71 -9.60 6.56
N MET A 18 -5.51 -10.59 5.69
CA MET A 18 -4.71 -11.78 5.98
C MET A 18 -3.20 -11.57 5.72
N CYS A 19 -2.83 -10.50 5.01
CA CYS A 19 -1.45 -10.26 4.60
C CYS A 19 -0.73 -9.34 5.58
N GLY A 20 -1.27 -8.14 5.83
CA GLY A 20 -0.65 -7.15 6.71
C GLY A 20 0.75 -6.69 6.29
N ALA A 21 1.17 -6.97 5.05
CA ALA A 21 2.49 -6.56 4.57
C ALA A 21 2.64 -5.04 4.59
N SER A 22 3.68 -4.55 5.24
CA SER A 22 4.06 -3.12 5.30
C SER A 22 5.16 -2.75 4.30
N SER A 23 5.63 -3.73 3.52
CA SER A 23 6.63 -3.56 2.48
C SER A 23 6.27 -4.44 1.28
N SER A 24 6.51 -3.92 0.09
CA SER A 24 6.19 -4.55 -1.19
C SER A 24 7.12 -4.00 -2.26
N GLU A 25 7.58 -4.84 -3.18
CA GLU A 25 8.41 -4.39 -4.31
C GLU A 25 7.57 -3.58 -5.30
N ARG A 26 6.31 -3.95 -5.47
CA ARG A 26 5.32 -3.21 -6.23
C ARG A 26 3.98 -3.17 -5.51
N TRP A 27 3.28 -2.06 -5.66
CA TRP A 27 1.91 -1.89 -5.17
C TRP A 27 0.96 -1.85 -6.35
N TRP A 28 -0.15 -2.56 -6.23
CA TRP A 28 -1.22 -2.55 -7.22
C TRP A 28 -2.55 -2.17 -6.59
N LYS A 29 -3.42 -1.63 -7.43
CA LYS A 29 -4.72 -1.10 -7.06
C LYS A 29 -5.76 -2.22 -7.11
N GLY A 30 -6.38 -2.52 -5.96
CA GLY A 30 -7.45 -3.49 -5.81
C GLY A 30 -8.84 -2.84 -5.90
N TRP A 31 -9.75 -3.28 -5.03
CA TRP A 31 -11.14 -2.82 -4.98
C TRP A 31 -11.29 -1.38 -4.47
N ARG A 32 -12.47 -0.77 -4.72
CA ARG A 32 -12.81 0.55 -4.16
C ARG A 32 -13.22 0.44 -2.70
N LEU A 33 -12.64 1.29 -1.86
CA LEU A 33 -12.99 1.44 -0.46
C LEU A 33 -14.28 2.26 -0.32
N ARG A 34 -14.95 2.13 0.83
CA ARG A 34 -16.16 2.91 1.15
C ARG A 34 -15.91 4.42 1.18
N SER A 35 -14.67 4.83 1.47
CA SER A 35 -14.23 6.22 1.42
C SER A 35 -14.15 6.79 -0.01
N GLY A 36 -14.21 5.94 -1.04
CA GLY A 36 -14.03 6.31 -2.44
C GLY A 36 -12.60 6.10 -2.96
N ASP A 37 -11.63 5.90 -2.05
CA ASP A 37 -10.26 5.52 -2.37
C ASP A 37 -10.16 4.11 -2.96
N VAL A 38 -8.99 3.76 -3.48
CA VAL A 38 -8.70 2.42 -4.00
C VAL A 38 -7.78 1.68 -3.04
N ALA A 39 -8.13 0.44 -2.70
CA ALA A 39 -7.31 -0.41 -1.86
C ALA A 39 -5.95 -0.65 -2.55
N GLU A 40 -4.87 -0.54 -1.79
CA GLU A 40 -3.53 -0.90 -2.26
C GLU A 40 -3.17 -2.31 -1.76
N LEU A 41 -2.72 -3.17 -2.67
CA LEU A 41 -2.28 -4.53 -2.39
C LEU A 41 -0.78 -4.67 -2.68
N CYS A 42 -0.11 -5.56 -1.94
CA CYS A 42 1.30 -5.90 -2.19
C CYS A 42 1.44 -6.88 -3.36
N ASP A 43 2.64 -7.02 -3.94
CA ASP A 43 2.96 -7.85 -5.13
C ASP A 43 2.65 -9.34 -4.99
N ARG A 44 2.25 -9.79 -3.79
CA ARG A 44 1.88 -11.17 -3.50
C ARG A 44 0.37 -11.37 -3.36
N CYS A 45 -0.36 -10.29 -3.15
CA CYS A 45 -1.81 -10.29 -3.05
C CYS A 45 -2.39 -9.79 -4.35
N ASP A 46 -2.99 -10.71 -5.09
CA ASP A 46 -3.91 -10.42 -6.17
C ASP A 46 -5.27 -10.95 -5.73
N TYR A 47 -6.30 -10.10 -5.83
CA TYR A 47 -7.71 -10.34 -5.44
C TYR A 47 -7.93 -10.95 -4.04
#